data_AF-A0A669B4X1-F1
#
_entry.id   AF-A0A669B4X1-F1
#
_cell.length_a   1.000
_cell.length_b   1.000
_cell.length_c   1.000
_cell.angle_alpha   90.00
_cell.angle_beta   90.00
_cell.angle_gamma   90.00
#
_symmetry.space_group_name_H-M   'P 1'
#
loop_
_entity.id
_entity.type
_entity.pdbx_description
1 polymer ?
#
loop_
_entity_poly.entity_id
_entity_poly.type
_entity_poly.pdbx_seq_one_letter_code
_entity_poly.pdbx_strand_id
1 'polypeptide(L)'
;MSDSEEESQDKQLKIVVVGDGASGKTSLATRFAQEAFGKQYKQTIGLDFFLKRISLPGNLNVTLQVWDIGGQTLGGKMLDKYVYGAHVRAHREPQ
;
A
#
# COMPACT_ATOMS: atom_id res chain seq x y z
N MET A 1 8.46 28.98 -31.50
CA MET A 1 8.21 27.53 -31.37
C MET A 1 7.52 27.37 -30.03
N SER A 2 6.26 26.97 -30.05
CA SER A 2 5.49 26.72 -28.82
C SER A 2 5.88 25.32 -28.35
N ASP A 3 6.82 25.22 -27.42
CA ASP A 3 6.99 23.97 -26.66
C ASP A 3 5.66 23.73 -25.96
N SER A 4 4.91 22.77 -26.48
CA SER A 4 3.71 22.28 -25.81
C SER A 4 4.24 21.37 -24.71
N GLU A 5 4.34 21.91 -23.49
CA GLU A 5 4.62 21.10 -22.31
C GLU A 5 3.56 19.99 -22.27
N GLU A 6 3.98 18.74 -22.56
CA GLU A 6 3.07 17.61 -22.41
C GLU A 6 2.71 17.50 -20.92
N GLU A 7 1.52 17.98 -20.55
CA GLU A 7 1.04 17.94 -19.17
C GLU A 7 1.08 16.50 -18.65
N SER A 8 1.95 16.24 -17.67
CA SER A 8 1.99 14.97 -16.98
C SER A 8 0.82 14.88 -15.99
N GLN A 9 0.02 13.84 -16.10
CA GLN A 9 -1.06 13.59 -15.15
C GLN A 9 -0.52 12.85 -13.93
N ASP A 10 -0.68 13.41 -12.74
CA ASP A 10 -0.30 12.75 -11.50
C ASP A 10 -1.54 12.20 -10.77
N LYS A 11 -1.52 10.91 -10.42
CA LYS A 11 -2.55 10.24 -9.62
C LYS A 11 -1.97 9.62 -8.37
N GLN A 12 -2.79 9.54 -7.32
CA GLN A 12 -2.44 8.88 -6.06
C GLN A 12 -3.50 7.85 -5.70
N LEU A 13 -3.06 6.63 -5.39
CA LEU A 13 -3.94 5.55 -4.95
C LEU A 13 -3.51 5.05 -3.58
N LYS A 14 -4.48 4.94 -2.67
CA LYS A 14 -4.28 4.41 -1.32
C LYS A 14 -4.75 2.95 -1.26
N ILE A 15 -3.82 2.07 -0.92
CA ILE A 15 -4.03 0.63 -0.75
C ILE A 15 -3.82 0.32 0.73
N VAL A 16 -4.78 -0.37 1.35
CA VAL A 16 -4.71 -0.73 2.77
C VAL A 16 -4.73 -2.25 2.88
N VAL A 17 -3.70 -2.80 3.53
CA VAL A 17 -3.51 -4.24 3.71
C VAL A 17 -3.89 -4.60 5.14
N VAL A 18 -4.91 -5.45 5.28
CA VAL A 18 -5.50 -5.87 6.56
C VAL A 18 -5.57 -7.40 6.62
N GLY A 19 -5.45 -7.96 7.82
CA GLY A 19 -5.49 -9.40 8.07
C GLY A 19 -4.60 -9.84 9.22
N ASP A 20 -4.76 -11.07 9.67
CA ASP A 20 -4.23 -11.53 10.96
C ASP A 20 -2.70 -11.41 11.10
N GLY A 21 -2.21 -11.49 12.34
CA GLY A 21 -0.77 -11.57 12.61
C GLY A 21 -0.13 -12.70 11.80
N ALA A 22 1.12 -12.49 11.36
CA ALA A 22 1.88 -13.48 10.57
C ALA A 22 1.29 -13.92 9.21
N SER A 23 0.21 -13.30 8.71
CA SER A 23 -0.40 -13.64 7.40
C SER A 23 0.40 -13.21 6.15
N GLY A 24 1.58 -12.60 6.32
CA GLY A 24 2.46 -12.22 5.21
C GLY A 24 2.21 -10.84 4.59
N LYS A 25 1.35 -10.01 5.19
CA LYS A 25 1.01 -8.65 4.70
C LYS A 25 2.25 -7.77 4.50
N THR A 26 3.11 -7.71 5.51
CA THR A 26 4.37 -6.93 5.47
C THR A 26 5.28 -7.40 4.35
N SER A 27 5.39 -8.71 4.13
CA SER A 27 6.17 -9.27 3.03
C SER A 27 5.59 -8.90 1.66
N LEU A 28 4.26 -8.92 1.51
CA LEU A 28 3.57 -8.50 0.29
C LEU A 28 3.77 -7.00 0.02
N ALA A 29 3.55 -6.15 1.03
CA ALA A 29 3.70 -4.70 0.92
C ALA A 29 5.15 -4.31 0.58
N THR A 30 6.13 -4.92 1.26
CA THR A 30 7.56 -4.70 1.01
C THR A 30 7.95 -5.16 -0.39
N ARG A 31 7.52 -6.37 -0.80
CA ARG A 31 7.83 -6.89 -2.14
C ARG A 31 7.24 -6.00 -3.23
N PHE A 32 6.02 -5.54 -3.04
CA PHE A 32 5.34 -4.67 -4.00
C PHE A 32 6.01 -3.30 -4.11
N ALA A 33 6.35 -2.67 -2.99
CA ALA A 33 6.87 -1.31 -2.99
C ALA A 33 8.37 -1.22 -3.31
N GLN A 34 9.17 -2.17 -2.84
CA GLN A 34 10.63 -2.09 -2.87
C GLN A 34 11.27 -3.12 -3.82
N GLU A 35 10.47 -4.02 -4.43
CA GLU A 35 10.97 -5.17 -5.21
C GLU A 35 11.92 -6.09 -4.42
N ALA A 36 12.04 -5.90 -3.10
CA ALA A 36 12.89 -6.64 -2.20
C ALA A 36 12.08 -7.63 -1.34
N PHE A 37 12.70 -8.75 -0.96
CA PHE A 37 12.12 -9.70 0.00
C PHE A 37 13.04 -9.80 1.22
N GLY A 38 12.60 -9.23 2.34
CA GLY A 38 13.26 -9.44 3.63
C GLY A 38 12.99 -10.85 4.13
N LYS A 39 14.03 -11.69 4.28
CA LYS A 39 13.91 -13.06 4.80
C LYS A 39 13.59 -13.15 6.30
N GLN A 40 13.63 -12.02 7.01
CA GLN A 40 13.44 -11.97 8.45
C GLN A 40 12.05 -11.43 8.77
N TYR A 41 11.21 -12.26 9.39
CA TYR A 41 9.91 -11.85 9.88
C TYR A 41 10.10 -10.83 11.01
N LYS A 42 9.68 -9.58 10.76
CA LYS A 42 9.42 -8.58 11.80
C LYS A 42 7.93 -8.33 11.83
N GLN A 43 7.32 -8.53 12.99
CA GLN A 43 5.93 -8.18 13.20
C GLN A 43 5.77 -6.66 13.12
N THR A 44 4.89 -6.17 12.25
CA THR A 44 4.51 -4.76 12.22
C THR A 44 3.81 -4.39 13.52
N ILE A 45 4.40 -3.48 14.29
CA ILE A 45 3.80 -2.91 15.49
C ILE A 45 3.05 -1.64 15.09
N GLY A 46 1.72 -1.69 15.11
CA GLY A 46 0.88 -0.56 14.70
C GLY A 46 0.64 -0.54 13.20
N LEU A 47 1.41 0.25 12.48
CA LEU A 47 1.26 0.58 11.05
C LEU A 47 2.62 0.80 10.39
N ASP A 48 2.82 0.20 9.22
CA ASP A 48 3.92 0.54 8.31
C ASP A 48 3.38 1.18 7.01
N PHE A 49 4.20 2.05 6.40
CA PHE A 49 3.85 2.79 5.19
C PHE A 49 4.91 2.60 4.10
N PHE A 50 4.45 2.29 2.89
CA PHE A 50 5.31 2.10 1.72
C PHE A 50 4.81 2.92 0.52
N LEU A 51 5.76 3.41 -0.28
CA LEU A 51 5.49 4.17 -1.50
C LEU A 51 6.08 3.47 -2.73
N LYS A 52 5.28 3.37 -3.79
CA LYS A 52 5.73 2.99 -5.13
C LYS A 52 5.28 4.05 -6.12
N ARG A 53 6.22 4.59 -6.90
CA ARG A 53 5.92 5.45 -8.05
C ARG A 53 6.04 4.61 -9.32
N ILE A 54 5.03 4.70 -10.18
CA ILE A 54 5.01 4.06 -11.50
C ILE A 54 4.66 5.11 -12.55
N SER A 55 5.33 5.07 -13.69
CA SER A 55 4.98 5.88 -14.86
C SER A 55 4.30 4.97 -15.88
N LEU A 56 3.08 5.32 -16.27
CA LEU A 56 2.26 4.61 -17.23
C LEU A 56 2.24 5.34 -18.58
N PRO A 57 1.92 4.66 -19.69
CA PRO A 57 1.75 5.30 -20.99
C PRO A 57 0.76 6.47 -20.94
N GLY A 58 1.00 7.51 -21.75
CA GLY A 58 0.19 8.74 -21.78
C GLY A 58 0.54 9.74 -20.68
N ASN A 59 1.83 9.83 -20.29
CA ASN A 59 2.37 10.73 -19.28
C ASN A 59 1.61 10.70 -17.94
N LEU A 60 1.13 9.51 -17.56
CA LEU A 60 0.41 9.30 -16.31
C LEU A 60 1.36 8.75 -15.25
N ASN A 61 1.70 9.55 -14.24
CA ASN A 61 2.42 9.08 -13.08
C ASN A 61 1.45 8.67 -11.98
N VAL A 62 1.63 7.49 -11.41
CA VAL A 62 0.81 7.00 -10.31
C VAL A 62 1.69 6.76 -9.08
N THR A 63 1.32 7.39 -7.98
CA THR A 63 1.88 7.14 -6.65
C THR A 63 0.97 6.19 -5.89
N LEU A 64 1.45 4.98 -5.63
CA LEU A 64 0.77 3.99 -4.82
C LEU A 64 1.26 4.10 -3.38
N GLN A 65 0.33 4.33 -2.47
CA GLN A 65 0.54 4.35 -1.02
C GLN A 65 0.01 3.04 -0.44
N VAL A 66 0.90 2.19 0.08
CA VAL A 66 0.53 0.93 0.73
C VAL A 66 0.63 1.10 2.24
N TRP A 67 -0.49 0.91 2.92
CA TRP A 67 -0.63 0.98 4.36
C TRP A 67 -0.74 -0.45 4.91
N ASP A 68 0.33 -0.95 5.53
CA ASP A 68 0.35 -2.27 6.16
C ASP A 68 -0.04 -2.13 7.64
N ILE A 69 -1.15 -2.76 8.01
CA ILE A 69 -1.68 -2.67 9.38
C ILE A 69 -1.31 -3.94 10.14
N GLY A 70 -0.64 -3.76 11.28
CA GLY A 70 -0.30 -4.86 12.19
C GLY A 70 -1.56 -5.61 12.64
N GLY A 71 -1.48 -6.94 12.72
CA GLY A 71 -2.64 -7.80 13.03
C GLY A 71 -3.30 -7.46 14.37
N GLN A 72 -2.51 -7.08 15.37
CA GLN A 72 -3.00 -6.64 16.68
C GLN A 72 -3.79 -5.31 16.65
N THR A 73 -3.63 -4.50 15.59
CA THR A 73 -4.32 -3.22 15.42
C THR A 73 -5.70 -3.38 14.78
N LEU A 74 -6.02 -4.56 14.22
CA LEU A 74 -7.30 -4.83 13.54
C LEU A 74 -8.51 -4.84 14.49
N GLY A 75 -8.32 -5.25 15.74
CA GLY A 75 -9.38 -5.21 16.77
C GLY A 75 -9.52 -3.84 17.45
N GLY A 76 -8.75 -2.83 17.03
CA GLY A 76 -8.69 -1.52 17.68
C GLY A 76 -9.65 -0.50 17.08
N LYS A 77 -10.05 0.49 17.90
CA LYS A 77 -10.92 1.64 17.53
C LYS A 77 -10.41 2.52 16.37
N MET A 78 -9.21 2.24 15.84
CA MET A 78 -8.54 3.05 14.82
C MET A 78 -8.67 2.47 13.40
N LEU A 79 -9.19 1.24 13.24
CA LEU A 79 -9.31 0.58 11.95
C LEU A 79 -10.06 1.44 10.92
N ASP A 80 -11.18 2.04 11.33
CA ASP A 80 -12.02 2.90 10.49
C ASP A 80 -11.25 4.08 9.90
N LYS A 81 -10.31 4.65 10.67
CA LYS A 81 -9.47 5.76 10.20
C LYS A 81 -8.46 5.31 9.16
N TYR A 82 -7.95 4.08 9.28
CA TYR A 82 -6.95 3.58 8.34
C TYR A 82 -7.57 3.16 7.00
N VAL A 83 -8.76 2.52 7.04
CA VAL A 83 -9.48 2.09 5.83
C VAL A 83 -10.21 3.23 5.13
N TYR A 84 -10.43 4.37 5.80
CA TYR A 84 -11.04 5.55 5.17
C TYR A 84 -10.23 5.99 3.93
N GLY A 85 -10.92 6.11 2.79
CA GLY A 85 -10.33 6.46 1.50
C GLY A 85 -9.47 5.37 0.83
N ALA A 86 -9.53 4.12 1.33
CA ALA A 86 -8.86 3.00 0.67
C ALA A 86 -9.57 2.62 -0.63
N HIS A 87 -8.80 2.44 -1.71
CA HIS A 87 -9.33 2.05 -3.02
C HIS A 87 -9.43 0.53 -3.17
N VAL A 88 -8.66 -0.24 -2.39
CA VAL A 88 -8.64 -1.70 -2.42
C VAL A 88 -8.41 -2.25 -1.00
N ARG A 89 -9.19 -3.28 -0.63
CA ARG A 89 -9.04 -4.04 0.62
C ARG A 89 -8.80 -5.51 0.27
N ALA A 90 -7.66 -6.05 0.69
CA ALA A 90 -7.44 -7.49 0.64
C ALA A 90 -7.92 -8.11 1.96
N HIS A 91 -8.88 -9.02 1.89
CA HIS A 91 -9.31 -9.85 3.02
C HIS A 91 -9.24 -11.31 2.56
N ARG A 92 -8.55 -12.17 3.30
CA ARG A 92 -8.57 -13.61 3.03
C ARG A 92 -9.44 -14.25 4.10
N GLU A 93 -10.55 -14.86 3.69
CA GLU A 93 -11.37 -15.70 4.57
C GLU A 93 -10.57 -16.94 5.02
N PRO A 94 -10.76 -17.42 6.26
CA PRO A 94 -10.28 -18.72 6.68
C PRO A 94 -11.19 -19.82 6.10
N GLN A 95 -10.58 -20.93 5.70
CA GLN A 95 -11.29 -22.19 5.48
C GLN A 95 -11.77 -22.78 6.81
#